data_AF-A0A2M8PN68-F1
#
_entry.id   AF-A0A2M8PN68-F1
#
_cell.length_a   1.000
_cell.length_b   1.000
_cell.length_c   1.000
_cell.angle_alpha   90.00
_cell.angle_beta   90.00
_cell.angle_gamma   90.00
#
_symmetry.space_group_name_H-M   'P 1'
#
loop_
_entity.id
_entity.type
_entity.pdbx_description
1 polymer ?
#
loop_
_entity_poly.entity_id
_entity_poly.type
_entity_poly.pdbx_seq_one_letter_code
_entity_poly.pdbx_strand_id
1 'polypeptide(L)'
;MSEQKPVETQADQEHKIITDIEHKAKPVSQLPPAFREHWPIWLKQMPVLSFPPPNEKFQLIDQDELDQFLKTLDAETAERIQQDIKYLEKELLRLFIKRDHEAAFHQNRYRLFQIYYITLAALATLFGSMMGLAINSNPSLVPWLAFAETLVALLTTYVATLGARQPPLQRWIEARRRAESLRREYFRYLINLPPYDQVHGYTREMLLSRRAADINRGGNPSNISLEGK
;
A
#
# COMPACT_ATOMS: atom_id res chain seq x y z
N MET A 1 24.98 46.56 -27.11
CA MET A 1 23.76 45.82 -27.47
C MET A 1 23.30 45.10 -26.23
N SER A 2 22.22 45.59 -25.60
CA SER A 2 21.64 44.94 -24.43
C SER A 2 20.71 43.85 -24.92
N GLU A 3 21.08 42.60 -24.67
CA GLU A 3 20.30 41.41 -25.00
C GLU A 3 19.07 41.37 -24.07
N GLN A 4 17.89 41.68 -24.62
CA GLN A 4 16.64 41.55 -23.88
C GLN A 4 16.38 40.05 -23.66
N LYS A 5 16.46 39.61 -22.40
CA LYS A 5 16.03 38.27 -22.02
C LYS A 5 14.54 38.11 -22.39
N PRO A 6 14.15 36.99 -23.02
CA PRO A 6 12.76 36.72 -23.35
C PRO A 6 11.91 36.73 -22.08
N VAL A 7 10.76 37.40 -22.15
CA VAL A 7 9.76 37.43 -21.08
C VAL A 7 9.15 36.04 -21.01
N GLU A 8 9.46 35.31 -19.94
CA GLU A 8 8.89 33.99 -19.66
C GLU A 8 7.38 34.16 -19.45
N THR A 9 6.58 33.46 -20.26
CA THR A 9 5.13 33.63 -20.27
C THR A 9 4.54 33.03 -19.00
N GLN A 10 3.45 33.58 -18.47
CA GLN A 10 2.75 33.03 -17.30
C GLN A 10 2.39 31.54 -17.50
N ALA A 11 2.09 31.12 -18.74
CA ALA A 11 1.87 29.73 -19.12
C ALA A 11 3.12 28.83 -18.93
N ASP A 12 4.32 29.37 -19.16
CA ASP A 12 5.58 28.64 -19.00
C ASP A 12 5.88 28.41 -17.50
N GLN A 13 5.54 29.40 -16.66
CA GLN A 13 5.65 29.28 -15.20
C GLN A 13 4.67 28.25 -14.64
N GLU A 14 3.41 28.26 -15.08
CA GLU A 14 2.40 27.27 -14.65
C GLU A 14 2.79 25.86 -15.09
N HIS A 15 3.24 25.69 -16.34
CA HIS A 15 3.69 24.38 -16.83
C HIS A 15 4.88 23.85 -16.02
N LYS A 16 5.85 24.71 -15.71
CA LYS A 16 7.02 24.33 -14.91
C LYS A 16 6.63 23.88 -13.50
N ILE A 17 5.71 24.61 -12.85
CA ILE A 17 5.18 24.25 -11.53
C ILE A 17 4.47 22.90 -11.59
N ILE A 18 3.64 22.64 -12.60
CA ILE A 18 2.94 21.35 -12.77
C ILE A 18 3.95 20.21 -12.97
N THR A 19 4.94 20.37 -13.85
CA THR A 19 5.96 19.33 -14.07
C THR A 19 6.83 19.09 -12.85
N ASP A 20 7.14 20.13 -12.06
CA ASP A 20 7.91 19.98 -10.83
C ASP A 20 7.11 19.27 -9.72
N ILE A 21 5.79 19.52 -9.63
CA ILE A 21 4.89 18.79 -8.74
C ILE A 21 4.79 17.32 -9.16
N GLU A 22 4.66 17.06 -10.46
CA GLU A 22 4.50 15.70 -11.00
C GLU A 22 5.79 14.87 -10.84
N HIS A 23 6.96 15.49 -11.02
CA HIS A 23 8.26 14.83 -10.82
C HIS A 23 8.59 14.58 -9.33
N LYS A 24 8.01 15.34 -8.40
CA LYS A 24 8.23 15.18 -6.95
C LYS A 24 7.24 14.25 -6.25
N ALA A 25 6.06 14.01 -6.84
CA ALA A 25 5.03 13.16 -6.26
C ALA A 25 5.39 11.66 -6.34
N LYS A 26 6.47 11.24 -5.67
CA LYS A 26 6.75 9.81 -5.45
C LYS A 26 5.64 9.25 -4.55
N PRO A 27 5.09 8.07 -4.86
CA PRO A 27 4.07 7.47 -4.02
C PRO A 27 4.65 7.22 -2.62
N VAL A 28 4.03 7.84 -1.61
CA VAL A 28 4.44 7.67 -0.20
C VAL A 28 4.19 6.21 0.19
N SER A 29 5.29 5.45 0.24
CA SER A 29 5.30 4.00 0.44
C SER A 29 6.25 3.65 1.57
N GLN A 30 5.87 2.66 2.38
CA GLN A 30 6.75 2.13 3.43
C GLN A 30 7.90 1.29 2.89
N LEU A 31 7.80 0.84 1.64
CA LEU A 31 8.86 0.05 1.02
C LEU A 31 10.06 0.97 0.78
N PRO A 32 11.27 0.57 1.19
CA PRO A 32 12.46 1.36 0.92
C PRO A 32 12.57 1.63 -0.59
N PRO A 33 13.19 2.76 -0.99
CA PRO A 33 13.44 3.06 -2.40
C PRO A 33 14.06 1.83 -3.05
N ALA A 34 13.27 1.21 -3.93
CA ALA A 34 13.45 -0.19 -4.22
C ALA A 34 14.72 -0.38 -5.07
N PHE A 35 15.49 -1.46 -4.80
CA PHE A 35 16.46 -2.04 -5.73
C PHE A 35 15.89 -2.21 -7.17
N ARG A 36 14.56 -2.24 -7.29
CA ARG A 36 13.79 -2.36 -8.52
C ARG A 36 13.48 -1.04 -9.22
N GLU A 37 14.03 0.10 -8.80
CA GLU A 37 13.75 1.41 -9.41
C GLU A 37 14.05 1.43 -10.92
N HIS A 38 15.12 0.75 -11.33
CA HIS A 38 15.55 0.62 -12.73
C HIS A 38 14.89 -0.53 -13.50
N TRP A 39 14.06 -1.35 -12.84
CA TRP A 39 13.41 -2.48 -13.50
C TRP A 39 12.30 -2.00 -14.43
N PRO A 40 12.01 -2.73 -15.52
CA PRO A 40 10.85 -2.41 -16.36
C PRO A 40 9.55 -2.51 -15.53
N ILE A 41 8.54 -1.72 -15.91
CA ILE A 41 7.30 -1.51 -15.14
C ILE A 41 6.61 -2.84 -14.77
N TRP A 42 6.57 -3.79 -15.72
CA TRP A 42 5.96 -5.11 -15.50
C TRP A 42 6.70 -5.91 -14.42
N LEU A 43 8.03 -5.80 -14.33
CA LEU A 43 8.85 -6.54 -13.38
C LEU A 43 8.83 -5.88 -11.98
N LYS A 44 8.61 -4.57 -11.90
CA LYS A 44 8.39 -3.86 -10.62
C LYS A 44 7.22 -4.43 -9.82
N GLN A 45 6.21 -4.96 -10.51
CA GLN A 45 5.01 -5.53 -9.89
C GLN A 45 5.20 -6.97 -9.37
N MET A 46 6.33 -7.62 -9.69
CA MET A 46 6.60 -8.98 -9.25
C MET A 46 6.60 -9.08 -7.73
N PRO A 47 6.17 -10.22 -7.16
CA PRO A 47 6.24 -10.42 -5.73
C PRO A 47 7.70 -10.43 -5.24
N VAL A 48 7.88 -10.13 -3.96
CA VAL A 48 9.14 -10.23 -3.24
C VAL A 48 9.11 -11.54 -2.46
N LEU A 49 10.18 -12.33 -2.54
CA LEU A 49 10.25 -13.62 -1.83
C LEU A 49 10.47 -13.43 -0.32
N SER A 50 11.27 -12.44 0.06
CA SER A 50 11.52 -12.05 1.45
C SER A 50 10.92 -10.68 1.70
N PHE A 51 9.83 -10.63 2.48
CA PHE A 51 9.12 -9.38 2.75
C PHE A 51 9.80 -8.63 3.92
N PRO A 52 10.22 -7.35 3.75
CA PRO A 52 10.93 -6.63 4.78
C PRO A 52 10.02 -6.33 6.00
N PRO A 53 10.60 -6.09 7.20
CA PRO A 53 9.83 -5.64 8.36
C PRO A 53 9.23 -4.24 8.12
N PRO A 54 8.20 -3.83 8.90
CA PRO A 54 7.61 -2.50 8.79
C PRO A 54 8.63 -1.41 9.12
N ASN A 55 8.57 -0.30 8.38
CA ASN A 55 9.38 0.88 8.67
C ASN A 55 8.72 1.71 9.78
N GLU A 56 9.24 1.62 11.00
CA GLU A 56 8.72 2.36 12.16
C GLU A 56 8.91 3.88 12.06
N LYS A 57 9.86 4.33 11.22
CA LYS A 57 10.14 5.76 10.97
C LYS A 57 9.32 6.33 9.81
N PHE A 58 8.38 5.56 9.28
CA PHE A 58 7.54 6.02 8.18
C PHE A 58 6.64 7.16 8.65
N GLN A 59 6.56 8.22 7.85
CA GLN A 59 5.69 9.38 8.09
C GLN A 59 4.84 9.65 6.85
N LEU A 60 3.62 10.16 7.08
CA LEU A 60 2.68 10.49 6.01
C LEU A 60 2.95 11.84 5.36
N ILE A 61 3.60 12.74 6.09
CA ILE A 61 3.99 14.09 5.66
C ILE A 61 5.52 14.11 5.64
N ASP A 62 6.10 14.69 4.60
CA ASP A 62 7.53 14.95 4.55
C ASP A 62 7.90 15.99 5.62
N GLN A 63 8.84 15.65 6.50
CA GLN A 63 9.23 16.53 7.61
C GLN A 63 9.93 17.79 7.13
N ASP A 64 10.70 17.71 6.05
CA ASP A 64 11.41 18.87 5.52
C ASP A 64 10.41 19.88 4.93
N GLU A 65 9.37 19.38 4.25
CA GLU A 65 8.27 20.21 3.74
C GLU A 65 7.43 20.78 4.88
N LEU A 66 7.13 19.96 5.90
CA LEU A 66 6.41 20.40 7.08
C LEU A 66 7.17 21.51 7.82
N ASP A 67 8.47 21.36 8.06
CA ASP A 67 9.29 22.34 8.75
C ASP A 67 9.39 23.65 7.97
N GLN A 68 9.46 23.57 6.64
CA GLN A 68 9.41 24.75 5.77
C GLN A 68 8.05 25.44 5.88
N PHE A 69 6.95 24.68 5.85
CA PHE A 69 5.60 25.21 5.99
C PHE A 69 5.38 25.87 7.35
N LEU A 70 5.81 25.24 8.44
CA LEU A 70 5.64 25.75 9.81
C LEU A 70 6.36 27.09 10.03
N LYS A 71 7.50 27.32 9.36
CA LYS A 71 8.21 28.61 9.40
C LYS A 71 7.42 29.78 8.80
N THR A 72 6.39 29.50 8.00
CA THR A 72 5.54 30.54 7.39
C THR A 72 4.37 30.96 8.27
N LEU A 73 4.09 30.21 9.34
CA LEU A 73 2.98 30.43 10.25
C LEU A 73 3.40 31.24 11.50
N ASP A 74 2.42 31.74 12.23
CA ASP A 74 2.65 32.27 13.58
C ASP A 74 3.14 31.17 14.54
N ALA A 75 3.96 31.57 15.52
CA ALA A 75 4.62 30.62 16.41
C ALA A 75 3.63 29.76 17.23
N GLU A 76 2.48 30.33 17.62
CA GLU A 76 1.45 29.64 18.39
C GLU A 76 0.77 28.53 17.56
N THR A 77 0.37 28.85 16.33
CA THR A 77 -0.24 27.89 15.40
C THR A 77 0.75 26.80 15.00
N ALA A 78 2.01 27.16 14.75
CA ALA A 78 3.06 26.21 14.43
C ALA A 78 3.28 25.20 15.57
N GLU A 79 3.36 25.67 16.81
CA GLU A 79 3.50 24.80 17.98
C GLU A 79 2.29 23.87 18.14
N ARG A 80 1.07 24.39 17.98
CA ARG A 80 -0.15 23.58 18.04
C ARG A 80 -0.16 22.45 17.00
N ILE A 81 0.22 22.75 15.75
CA ILE A 81 0.30 21.74 14.68
C ILE A 81 1.37 20.69 15.00
N GLN A 82 2.53 21.09 15.51
CA GLN A 82 3.57 20.14 15.92
C GLN A 82 3.09 19.21 17.04
N GLN A 83 2.37 19.74 18.03
CA GLN A 83 1.77 18.94 19.11
C GLN A 83 0.75 17.93 18.56
N ASP A 84 -0.13 18.38 17.66
CA ASP A 84 -1.11 17.53 16.98
C ASP A 84 -0.45 16.40 16.19
N ILE A 85 0.60 16.71 15.43
CA ILE A 85 1.36 15.72 14.64
C ILE A 85 2.02 14.70 15.56
N LYS A 86 2.70 15.15 16.62
CA LYS A 86 3.33 14.26 17.60
C LYS A 86 2.32 13.32 18.26
N TYR A 87 1.11 13.81 18.54
CA TYR A 87 0.02 12.98 19.07
C TYR A 87 -0.46 11.95 18.03
N LEU A 88 -0.68 12.37 16.78
CA LEU A 88 -1.07 11.50 15.68
C LEU A 88 -0.04 10.40 15.41
N GLU A 89 1.25 10.73 15.46
CA GLU A 89 2.35 9.77 15.30
C GLU A 89 2.27 8.65 16.34
N LYS A 90 2.05 9.04 17.60
CA LYS A 90 1.98 8.11 18.72
C LYS A 90 0.77 7.18 18.65
N GLU A 91 -0.43 7.73 18.43
CA GLU A 91 -1.68 6.97 18.58
C GLU A 91 -2.15 6.34 17.26
N LEU A 92 -2.12 7.10 16.17
CA LEU A 92 -2.71 6.69 14.89
C LEU A 92 -1.67 6.07 13.96
N LEU A 93 -0.52 6.72 13.79
CA LEU A 93 0.45 6.35 12.76
C LEU A 93 1.04 4.96 13.01
N ARG A 94 1.31 4.62 14.28
CA ARG A 94 1.73 3.25 14.65
C ARG A 94 0.74 2.18 14.16
N LEU A 95 -0.56 2.43 14.28
CA LEU A 95 -1.60 1.50 13.80
C LEU A 95 -1.64 1.47 12.27
N PHE A 96 -1.53 2.64 11.64
CA PHE A 96 -1.48 2.76 10.19
C PHE A 96 -0.31 1.95 9.62
N ILE A 97 0.90 2.11 10.18
CA ILE A 97 2.11 1.44 9.70
C ILE A 97 1.90 -0.07 9.67
N LYS A 98 1.42 -0.62 10.79
CA LYS A 98 1.13 -2.05 10.92
C LYS A 98 0.11 -2.55 9.90
N ARG A 99 -0.99 -1.81 9.71
CA ARG A 99 -2.09 -2.22 8.81
C ARG A 99 -1.70 -2.12 7.33
N ASP A 100 -0.96 -1.10 6.96
CA ASP A 100 -0.48 -0.92 5.58
C ASP A 100 0.61 -1.95 5.23
N HIS A 101 1.51 -2.26 6.18
CA HIS A 101 2.46 -3.37 6.04
C HIS A 101 1.76 -4.72 5.87
N GLU A 102 0.76 -5.00 6.70
CA GLU A 102 -0.06 -6.22 6.61
C GLU A 102 -0.81 -6.32 5.26
N ALA A 103 -1.33 -5.20 4.76
CA ALA A 103 -1.95 -5.14 3.44
C ALA A 103 -0.93 -5.48 2.34
N ALA A 104 0.23 -4.83 2.35
CA ALA A 104 1.28 -5.08 1.36
C ALA A 104 1.80 -6.53 1.41
N PHE A 105 1.92 -7.11 2.61
CA PHE A 105 2.26 -8.51 2.80
C PHE A 105 1.24 -9.45 2.15
N HIS A 106 -0.06 -9.23 2.40
CA HIS A 106 -1.12 -10.06 1.82
C HIS A 106 -1.25 -9.89 0.31
N GLN A 107 -1.03 -8.68 -0.21
CA GLN A 107 -0.96 -8.43 -1.65
C GLN A 107 0.18 -9.22 -2.29
N ASN A 108 1.37 -9.19 -1.66
CA ASN A 108 2.53 -9.94 -2.12
C ASN A 108 2.27 -11.46 -2.15
N ARG A 109 1.66 -11.99 -1.07
CA ARG A 109 1.28 -13.40 -0.98
C ARG A 109 0.25 -13.80 -2.04
N TYR A 110 -0.73 -12.94 -2.33
CA TYR A 110 -1.69 -13.17 -3.40
C TYR A 110 -1.00 -13.26 -4.78
N ARG A 111 -0.09 -12.33 -5.08
CA ARG A 111 0.69 -12.35 -6.32
C ARG A 111 1.56 -13.61 -6.44
N LEU A 112 2.16 -14.08 -5.35
CA LEU A 112 2.90 -15.34 -5.35
C LEU A 112 2.01 -16.52 -5.77
N PHE A 113 0.80 -16.64 -5.20
CA PHE A 113 -0.13 -17.69 -5.63
C PHE A 113 -0.51 -17.60 -7.10
N GLN A 114 -0.74 -16.39 -7.63
CA GLN A 114 -1.00 -16.20 -9.05
C GLN A 114 0.15 -16.71 -9.92
N ILE A 115 1.41 -16.40 -9.56
CA ILE A 115 2.58 -16.89 -10.29
C ILE A 115 2.69 -18.41 -10.20
N TYR A 116 2.43 -19.00 -9.04
CA TYR A 116 2.42 -20.46 -8.91
C TYR A 116 1.38 -21.10 -9.84
N TYR A 117 0.16 -20.58 -9.90
CA TYR A 117 -0.86 -21.09 -10.81
C TYR A 117 -0.50 -20.94 -12.28
N ILE A 118 0.01 -19.77 -12.68
CA ILE A 118 0.44 -19.53 -14.07
C ILE A 118 1.55 -20.53 -14.44
N THR A 119 2.51 -20.74 -13.54
CA THR A 119 3.61 -21.68 -13.76
C THR A 119 3.11 -23.12 -13.88
N LEU A 120 2.23 -23.55 -12.97
CA LEU A 120 1.67 -24.91 -12.98
C LEU A 120 0.78 -25.14 -14.22
N ALA A 121 -0.02 -24.15 -14.62
CA ALA A 121 -0.82 -24.23 -15.83
C ALA A 121 0.06 -24.36 -17.08
N ALA A 122 1.14 -23.56 -17.17
CA ALA A 122 2.09 -23.66 -18.28
C ALA A 122 2.77 -25.04 -18.34
N LEU A 123 3.16 -25.61 -17.19
CA LEU A 123 3.73 -26.95 -17.12
C LEU A 123 2.72 -28.03 -17.54
N ALA A 124 1.46 -27.92 -17.10
CA ALA A 124 0.40 -28.83 -17.52
C ALA A 124 0.19 -28.79 -19.04
N THR A 125 0.11 -27.59 -19.64
CA THR A 125 0.02 -27.42 -21.10
C THR A 125 1.23 -28.01 -21.81
N LEU A 126 2.44 -27.80 -21.28
CA LEU A 126 3.67 -28.36 -21.83
C LEU A 126 3.61 -29.90 -21.85
N PHE A 127 3.32 -30.54 -20.72
CA PHE A 127 3.23 -32.01 -20.65
C PHE A 127 2.12 -32.58 -21.53
N GLY A 128 0.93 -31.96 -21.54
CA GLY A 128 -0.16 -32.37 -22.43
C GLY A 128 0.23 -32.30 -23.91
N SER A 129 0.92 -31.23 -24.31
CA SER A 129 1.41 -31.08 -25.69
C SER A 129 2.48 -32.12 -26.05
N MET A 130 3.44 -32.38 -25.15
CA MET A 130 4.48 -33.39 -25.35
C MET A 130 3.89 -34.79 -25.42
N MET A 131 2.89 -35.11 -24.59
CA MET A 131 2.19 -36.39 -24.62
C MET A 131 1.49 -36.59 -25.97
N GLY A 132 0.80 -35.56 -26.48
CA GLY A 132 0.18 -35.59 -27.81
C GLY A 132 1.17 -35.90 -28.94
N LEU A 133 2.38 -35.33 -28.90
CA LEU A 133 3.44 -35.61 -29.86
C LEU A 133 4.07 -37.00 -29.66
N ALA A 134 4.20 -37.46 -28.42
CA ALA A 134 4.83 -38.72 -28.06
C ALA A 134 4.01 -39.95 -28.50
N ILE A 135 2.68 -39.84 -28.59
CA ILE A 135 1.80 -40.94 -29.00
C ILE A 135 2.23 -41.57 -30.33
N ASN A 136 2.64 -40.76 -31.31
CA ASN A 136 3.05 -41.25 -32.62
C ASN A 136 4.58 -41.43 -32.75
N SER A 137 5.36 -40.60 -32.06
CA SER A 137 6.82 -40.57 -32.23
C SER A 137 7.56 -41.53 -31.30
N ASN A 138 7.15 -41.63 -30.03
CA ASN A 138 7.76 -42.50 -29.04
C ASN A 138 6.75 -42.86 -27.92
N PRO A 139 5.92 -43.89 -28.13
CA PRO A 139 4.87 -44.27 -27.18
C PRO A 139 5.38 -44.63 -25.78
N SER A 140 6.65 -45.06 -25.66
CA SER A 140 7.24 -45.45 -24.38
C SER A 140 7.40 -44.28 -23.38
N LEU A 141 7.41 -43.03 -23.87
CA LEU A 141 7.50 -41.84 -23.03
C LEU A 141 6.15 -41.41 -22.44
N VAL A 142 5.04 -41.84 -23.04
CA VAL A 142 3.69 -41.41 -22.65
C VAL A 142 3.39 -41.68 -21.17
N PRO A 143 3.68 -42.87 -20.58
CA PRO A 143 3.42 -43.11 -19.16
C PRO A 143 4.19 -42.17 -18.23
N TRP A 144 5.43 -41.81 -18.58
CA TRP A 144 6.25 -40.91 -17.78
C TRP A 144 5.74 -39.46 -17.83
N LEU A 145 5.32 -39.00 -19.01
CA LEU A 145 4.72 -37.68 -19.18
C LEU A 145 3.37 -37.57 -18.45
N ALA A 146 2.53 -38.60 -18.56
CA ALA A 146 1.25 -38.67 -17.83
C ALA A 146 1.45 -38.68 -16.32
N PHE A 147 2.48 -39.39 -15.83
CA PHE A 147 2.86 -39.36 -14.42
C PHE A 147 3.31 -37.97 -13.97
N ALA A 148 4.16 -37.29 -14.75
CA ALA A 148 4.60 -35.93 -14.48
C ALA A 148 3.42 -34.93 -14.46
N GLU A 149 2.50 -35.03 -15.41
CA GLU A 149 1.27 -34.24 -15.44
C GLU A 149 0.41 -34.48 -14.20
N THR A 150 0.29 -35.74 -13.76
CA THR A 150 -0.42 -36.09 -12.52
C THR A 150 0.22 -35.41 -11.30
N LEU A 151 1.55 -35.36 -11.21
CA LEU A 151 2.24 -34.64 -10.14
C LEU A 151 1.94 -33.13 -10.17
N VAL A 152 1.92 -32.52 -11.35
CA VAL A 152 1.55 -31.10 -11.52
C VAL A 152 0.10 -30.87 -11.10
N ALA A 153 -0.82 -31.76 -11.46
CA ALA A 153 -2.22 -31.69 -11.05
C ALA A 153 -2.36 -31.75 -9.51
N LEU A 154 -1.67 -32.71 -8.86
CA LEU A 154 -1.67 -32.82 -7.40
C LEU A 154 -1.09 -31.58 -6.72
N LEU A 155 0.02 -31.03 -7.22
CA LEU A 155 0.59 -29.78 -6.73
C LEU A 155 -0.39 -28.60 -6.90
N THR A 156 -1.10 -28.54 -8.02
CA THR A 156 -2.12 -27.51 -8.28
C THR A 156 -3.26 -27.61 -7.27
N THR A 157 -3.79 -28.80 -7.03
CA THR A 157 -4.82 -29.04 -6.02
C THR A 157 -4.32 -28.69 -4.61
N TYR A 158 -3.06 -29.00 -4.29
CA TYR A 158 -2.45 -28.64 -3.01
C TYR A 158 -2.36 -27.11 -2.82
N VAL A 159 -1.82 -26.39 -3.81
CA VAL A 159 -1.74 -24.91 -3.78
C VAL A 159 -3.12 -24.28 -3.67
N ALA A 160 -4.11 -24.83 -4.39
CA ALA A 160 -5.50 -24.38 -4.30
C ALA A 160 -6.12 -24.57 -2.93
N THR A 161 -5.89 -25.72 -2.31
CA THR A 161 -6.35 -26.00 -0.95
C THR A 161 -5.71 -25.04 0.05
N LEU A 162 -4.42 -24.75 -0.10
CA LEU A 162 -3.70 -23.81 0.76
C LEU A 162 -4.24 -22.37 0.62
N GLY A 163 -4.53 -21.95 -0.61
CA GLY A 163 -5.11 -20.63 -0.90
C GLY A 163 -6.54 -20.48 -0.37
N ALA A 164 -7.35 -21.55 -0.45
CA ALA A 164 -8.75 -21.53 -0.02
C ALA A 164 -8.92 -21.37 1.50
N ARG A 165 -8.03 -21.93 2.32
CA ARG A 165 -8.11 -21.85 3.79
C ARG A 165 -7.94 -20.43 4.34
N GLN A 166 -7.20 -19.57 3.64
CA GLN A 166 -6.92 -18.20 4.06
C GLN A 166 -6.89 -17.29 2.83
N PRO A 167 -8.05 -16.83 2.32
CA PRO A 167 -8.12 -16.05 1.09
C PRO A 167 -7.31 -14.76 1.25
N PRO A 168 -6.12 -14.64 0.63
CA PRO A 168 -5.22 -13.52 0.87
C PRO A 168 -5.81 -12.21 0.34
N LEU A 169 -6.66 -12.30 -0.70
CA LEU A 169 -7.36 -11.15 -1.27
C LEU A 169 -8.26 -10.46 -0.25
N GLN A 170 -9.06 -11.22 0.51
CA GLN A 170 -9.97 -10.64 1.50
C GLN A 170 -9.19 -9.95 2.62
N ARG A 171 -8.14 -10.61 3.13
CA ARG A 171 -7.26 -10.01 4.15
C ARG A 171 -6.56 -8.75 3.65
N TRP A 172 -6.11 -8.74 2.40
CA TRP A 172 -5.55 -7.55 1.77
C TRP A 172 -6.56 -6.40 1.71
N ILE A 173 -7.78 -6.65 1.23
CA ILE A 173 -8.84 -5.64 1.13
C ILE A 173 -9.18 -5.07 2.52
N GLU A 174 -9.34 -5.94 3.53
CA GLU A 174 -9.63 -5.51 4.89
C GLU A 174 -8.51 -4.67 5.50
N ALA A 175 -7.26 -5.14 5.41
CA ALA A 175 -6.11 -4.41 5.93
C ALA A 175 -5.93 -3.07 5.21
N ARG A 176 -6.09 -3.05 3.87
CA ARG A 176 -6.01 -1.83 3.07
C ARG A 176 -7.11 -0.85 3.43
N ARG A 177 -8.36 -1.32 3.57
CA ARG A 177 -9.48 -0.48 4.00
C ARG A 177 -9.19 0.16 5.36
N ARG A 178 -8.70 -0.61 6.34
CA ARG A 178 -8.34 -0.07 7.66
C ARG A 178 -7.21 0.95 7.57
N ALA A 179 -6.17 0.68 6.79
CA ALA A 179 -5.07 1.63 6.57
C ALA A 179 -5.56 2.94 5.92
N GLU A 180 -6.39 2.86 4.89
CA GLU A 180 -6.99 4.05 4.25
C GLU A 180 -7.92 4.81 5.19
N SER A 181 -8.72 4.11 5.99
CA SER A 181 -9.54 4.75 7.02
C SER A 181 -8.69 5.49 8.06
N LEU A 182 -7.59 4.91 8.52
CA LEU A 182 -6.65 5.58 9.43
C LEU A 182 -5.99 6.78 8.75
N ARG A 183 -5.52 6.66 7.50
CA ARG A 183 -4.94 7.78 6.74
C ARG A 183 -5.94 8.93 6.59
N ARG A 184 -7.19 8.63 6.25
CA ARG A 184 -8.25 9.64 6.18
C ARG A 184 -8.48 10.31 7.52
N GLU A 185 -8.51 9.54 8.61
CA GLU A 185 -8.71 10.05 9.96
C GLU A 185 -7.54 10.94 10.41
N TYR A 186 -6.31 10.60 10.01
CA TYR A 186 -5.12 11.43 10.23
C TYR A 186 -5.29 12.82 9.64
N PHE A 187 -5.62 12.92 8.35
CA PHE A 187 -5.82 14.22 7.71
C PHE A 187 -7.04 14.93 8.28
N ARG A 188 -8.15 14.22 8.51
CA ARG A 188 -9.37 14.77 9.10
C ARG A 188 -9.12 15.46 10.44
N TYR A 189 -8.27 14.87 11.28
CA TYR A 189 -7.87 15.46 12.55
C TYR A 189 -7.04 16.74 12.34
N LEU A 190 -6.04 16.70 11.45
CA LEU A 190 -5.16 17.84 11.16
C LEU A 190 -5.93 19.06 10.64
N ILE A 191 -6.87 18.86 9.71
CA ILE A 191 -7.67 19.97 9.16
C ILE A 191 -8.92 20.27 9.99
N ASN A 192 -8.99 19.73 11.21
CA ASN A 192 -10.06 19.96 12.18
C ASN A 192 -11.48 19.78 11.62
N LEU A 193 -11.70 18.77 10.78
CA LEU A 193 -13.03 18.47 10.24
C LEU A 193 -13.92 17.81 11.30
N PRO A 194 -15.26 17.90 11.17
CA PRO A 194 -16.19 17.21 12.08
C PRO A 194 -15.83 15.74 12.23
N PRO A 195 -15.84 15.14 13.43
CA PRO A 195 -16.34 15.68 14.69
C PRO A 195 -15.33 16.48 15.52
N TYR A 196 -14.13 16.78 14.99
CA TYR A 196 -13.06 17.44 15.75
C TYR A 196 -13.25 18.95 15.88
N ASP A 197 -14.01 19.56 14.97
CA ASP A 197 -14.39 20.98 15.01
C ASP A 197 -15.14 21.37 16.30
N GLN A 198 -15.91 20.43 16.85
CA GLN A 198 -16.78 20.64 18.02
C GLN A 198 -16.09 20.37 19.37
N VAL A 199 -14.90 19.78 19.38
CA VAL A 199 -14.20 19.37 20.60
C VAL A 199 -12.80 19.93 20.65
N HIS A 200 -12.34 20.34 21.82
CA HIS A 200 -11.03 20.96 22.00
C HIS A 200 -10.19 20.26 23.06
N GLY A 201 -8.87 20.46 22.97
CA GLY A 201 -7.88 19.93 23.89
C GLY A 201 -7.97 18.41 24.07
N TYR A 202 -7.92 17.98 25.33
CA TYR A 202 -7.91 16.56 25.70
C TYR A 202 -9.10 15.75 25.16
N THR A 203 -10.29 16.36 25.04
CA THR A 203 -11.47 15.64 24.52
C THR A 203 -11.30 15.30 23.04
N ARG A 204 -10.63 16.18 22.27
CA ARG A 204 -10.33 15.98 20.85
C ARG A 204 -9.34 14.81 20.66
N GLU A 205 -8.30 14.78 21.48
CA GLU A 205 -7.32 13.69 21.54
C GLU A 205 -7.96 12.35 21.91
N MET A 206 -8.75 12.32 22.99
CA MET A 206 -9.45 11.11 23.43
C MET A 206 -10.41 10.58 22.36
N LEU A 207 -11.10 11.48 21.65
CA LEU A 207 -11.98 11.12 20.53
C LEU A 207 -11.18 10.48 19.38
N LEU A 208 -10.03 11.05 19.01
CA LEU A 208 -9.14 10.49 17.99
C LEU A 208 -8.66 9.09 18.38
N SER A 209 -8.17 8.91 19.61
CA SER A 209 -7.70 7.62 20.12
C SER A 209 -8.79 6.55 20.06
N ARG A 210 -10.01 6.89 20.47
CA ARG A 210 -11.16 5.98 20.41
C ARG A 210 -11.48 5.59 18.97
N ARG A 211 -11.55 6.57 18.06
CA ARG A 211 -11.85 6.35 16.63
C ARG A 211 -10.77 5.51 15.97
N ALA A 212 -9.49 5.78 16.24
CA ALA A 212 -8.37 5.00 15.71
C ALA A 212 -8.42 3.54 16.19
N ALA A 213 -8.74 3.31 17.47
CA ALA A 213 -8.92 1.98 18.02
C ALA A 213 -10.09 1.23 17.37
N ASP A 214 -11.22 1.91 17.16
CA ASP A 214 -12.41 1.31 16.53
C ASP A 214 -12.17 0.97 15.05
N ILE A 215 -11.50 1.86 14.29
CA ILE A 215 -11.07 1.57 12.91
C ILE A 215 -10.13 0.36 12.87
N ASN A 216 -9.18 0.29 13.80
CA ASN A 216 -8.22 -0.82 13.87
C ASN A 216 -8.89 -2.17 14.17
N ARG A 217 -10.00 -2.15 14.93
CA ARG A 217 -10.86 -3.33 15.17
C ARG A 217 -11.76 -3.68 13.98
N GLY A 218 -11.79 -2.86 12.93
CA GLY A 218 -12.63 -3.05 11.74
C GLY A 218 -14.01 -2.38 11.83
N GLY A 219 -14.26 -1.59 12.88
CA GLY A 219 -15.48 -0.81 13.03
C GLY A 219 -15.58 0.35 12.06
N ASN A 220 -16.79 0.87 11.86
CA ASN A 220 -17.03 2.10 11.12
C ASN A 220 -17.03 3.29 12.10
N PRO A 221 -16.11 4.25 11.97
CA PRO A 221 -16.02 5.35 12.91
C PRO A 221 -17.19 6.34 12.82
N SER A 222 -18.07 6.24 11.82
CA SER A 222 -19.32 7.03 11.76
C SER A 222 -20.31 6.69 12.87
N ASN A 223 -20.18 5.51 13.49
CA ASN A 223 -21.15 5.02 14.49
C ASN A 223 -20.82 5.48 15.91
N ILE A 224 -19.74 6.24 16.10
CA ILE A 224 -19.37 6.80 17.41
C ILE A 224 -20.12 8.13 17.55
N SER A 225 -21.41 8.04 17.85
CA SER A 225 -22.23 9.19 18.20
C SER A 225 -21.70 9.79 19.51
N LEU A 226 -21.58 11.12 19.58
CA LEU A 226 -21.19 11.84 20.79
C LEU A 226 -22.31 11.87 21.86
N GLU A 227 -23.42 11.14 21.65
CA GLU A 227 -24.66 11.14 22.47
C GLU A 227 -24.52 10.47 23.86
N GLY A 228 -23.30 10.34 24.37
CA GLY A 228 -23.04 9.84 25.72
C GLY A 228 -22.86 10.93 26.77
N LYS A 229 -23.64 12.02 26.70
CA LYS A 229 -23.72 13.07 27.74
C LYS A 229 -25.16 13.50 27.97
#